data_AF-A0A9D1PTZ7-F1
#
_entry.id   AF-A0A9D1PTZ7-F1
#
_cell.length_a   1.000
_cell.length_b   1.000
_cell.length_c   1.000
_cell.angle_alpha   90.00
_cell.angle_beta   90.00
_cell.angle_gamma   90.00
#
_symmetry.space_group_name_H-M   'P 1'
#
loop_
_entity.id
_entity.type
_entity.pdbx_description
1 polymer ?
#
loop_
_entity_poly.entity_id
_entity_poly.type
_entity_poly.pdbx_seq_one_letter_code
_entity_poly.pdbx_strand_id
1 'polypeptide(L)' 'MKKTYKIDVDCPVCAQKIEREAAKLEGIESACVSYMSQKIDIKFKEGASVESVIRELKKRVKRVERSAEVYA' A
#
# COMPACT_ATOMS: atom_id res chain seq x y z
N MET A 1 -5.30 -8.94 10.15
CA MET A 1 -6.57 -8.74 9.39
C MET A 1 -6.27 -8.35 7.95
N LYS A 2 -7.04 -8.79 6.94
CA LYS A 2 -6.86 -8.37 5.53
C LYS A 2 -7.85 -7.28 5.15
N LYS A 3 -7.39 -6.20 4.50
CA LYS A 3 -8.24 -5.17 3.88
C LYS A 3 -7.73 -4.86 2.47
N THR A 4 -8.65 -4.43 1.61
CA THR A 4 -8.35 -4.03 0.23
C THR A 4 -8.73 -2.58 0.06
N TYR A 5 -7.85 -1.82 -0.58
CA TYR A 5 -8.06 -0.40 -0.88
C TYR A 5 -7.85 -0.16 -2.37
N LYS A 6 -8.50 0.87 -2.90
CA LYS A 6 -8.22 1.32 -4.25
C LYS A 6 -6.89 2.09 -4.23
N ILE A 7 -6.05 1.88 -5.22
CA ILE A 7 -4.82 2.65 -5.44
C ILE A 7 -4.81 3.11 -6.88
N ASP A 8 -4.38 4.34 -7.13
CA ASP A 8 -4.10 4.86 -8.47
C ASP A 8 -2.60 4.72 -8.75
N VAL A 9 -2.22 3.82 -9.68
CA VAL A 9 -0.84 3.59 -10.10
C VAL A 9 -0.81 2.97 -11.50
N ASP A 10 -0.24 3.69 -12.47
CA ASP A 10 -0.24 3.28 -13.87
C ASP A 10 1.10 2.70 -14.35
N CYS A 11 2.07 2.56 -13.44
CA CYS A 11 3.38 2.03 -13.74
C CYS A 11 3.60 0.66 -13.05
N PRO A 12 3.76 -0.45 -13.80
CA PRO A 12 4.00 -1.78 -13.24
C PRO A 12 5.21 -1.84 -12.31
N VAL A 13 6.28 -1.11 -12.65
CA VAL A 13 7.51 -1.03 -11.84
C VAL A 13 7.28 -0.24 -10.55
N CYS A 14 6.49 0.84 -10.61
CA CYS A 14 6.12 1.60 -9.41
C CYS A 14 5.22 0.77 -8.50
N ALA A 15 4.26 0.02 -9.03
CA ALA A 15 3.41 -0.89 -8.25
C ALA A 15 4.25 -1.92 -7.48
N GLN A 16 5.24 -2.55 -8.12
CA GLN A 16 6.16 -3.47 -7.42
C GLN A 16 7.00 -2.76 -6.36
N LYS A 17 7.48 -1.53 -6.62
CA LYS A 17 8.22 -0.75 -5.62
C LYS A 17 7.33 -0.38 -4.43
N ILE A 18 6.08 0.03 -4.68
CA ILE A 18 5.07 0.34 -3.66
C ILE A 18 4.81 -0.90 -2.81
N GLU A 19 4.60 -2.06 -3.42
CA GLU A 19 4.38 -3.32 -2.72
C GLU A 19 5.52 -3.64 -1.75
N ARG A 20 6.77 -3.55 -2.24
CA ARG A 20 7.96 -3.77 -1.41
C ARG A 20 8.11 -2.76 -0.28
N GLU A 21 7.81 -1.49 -0.53
CA GLU A 21 7.87 -0.44 0.50
C GLU A 21 6.73 -0.58 1.52
N ALA A 22 5.53 -0.97 1.09
CA ALA A 22 4.39 -1.25 1.95
C ALA A 22 4.67 -2.44 2.87
N ALA A 23 5.24 -3.53 2.33
CA ALA A 23 5.59 -4.71 3.13
C ALA A 23 6.65 -4.44 4.21
N LYS A 24 7.43 -3.36 4.10
CA LYS A 24 8.40 -2.93 5.11
C LYS A 24 7.78 -2.09 6.24
N LEU A 25 6.54 -1.65 6.11
CA LEU A 25 5.90 -0.85 7.15
C LEU A 25 5.59 -1.70 8.38
N GLU A 26 5.92 -1.15 9.54
CA GLU A 26 5.53 -1.74 10.80
C GLU A 26 4.00 -1.83 10.89
N GLY A 27 3.48 -2.98 11.32
CA GLY A 27 2.04 -3.25 11.33
C GLY A 27 1.47 -3.85 10.06
N ILE A 28 2.25 -3.97 8.98
CA ILE A 28 1.91 -4.78 7.79
C ILE A 28 2.59 -6.14 7.88
N GLU A 29 1.82 -7.20 7.68
CA GLU A 29 2.30 -8.59 7.54
C GLU A 29 2.60 -8.91 6.07
N SER A 30 1.72 -8.49 5.17
CA SER A 30 1.95 -8.58 3.72
C SER A 30 1.17 -7.51 2.96
N ALA A 31 1.70 -7.10 1.82
CA ALA A 31 1.05 -6.20 0.89
C ALA A 31 1.15 -6.77 -0.53
N CYS A 32 0.10 -6.59 -1.33
CA CYS A 32 0.07 -6.97 -2.73
C CYS A 32 -0.58 -5.85 -3.55
N VAL A 33 0.09 -5.36 -4.58
CA VAL A 33 -0.40 -4.26 -5.43
C VAL A 33 -0.69 -4.78 -6.82
N SER A 34 -1.93 -4.61 -7.27
CA SER A 34 -2.35 -4.90 -8.63
C SER A 34 -2.63 -3.60 -9.38
N TYR A 35 -1.68 -3.18 -10.22
CA TYR A 35 -1.86 -2.02 -11.10
C TYR A 35 -2.99 -2.26 -12.12
N MET A 36 -3.13 -3.48 -12.63
CA MET A 36 -4.20 -3.85 -13.56
C MET A 36 -5.60 -3.63 -12.98
N SER A 37 -5.79 -3.93 -11.70
CA SER A 37 -7.09 -3.76 -11.03
C SER A 37 -7.18 -2.51 -10.16
N GLN A 38 -6.13 -1.69 -10.13
CA GLN A 38 -6.02 -0.46 -9.33
C GLN A 38 -6.35 -0.72 -7.85
N LYS A 39 -5.80 -1.82 -7.30
CA LYS A 39 -6.07 -2.29 -5.92
C LYS A 39 -4.79 -2.64 -5.18
N ILE A 40 -4.80 -2.36 -3.89
CA ILE A 40 -3.79 -2.82 -2.93
C ILE A 40 -4.46 -3.65 -1.84
N ASP A 41 -4.00 -4.89 -1.69
CA ASP A 41 -4.35 -5.80 -0.62
C ASP A 41 -3.34 -5.69 0.50
N ILE A 42 -3.80 -5.44 1.72
CA ILE A 42 -2.94 -5.30 2.90
C ILE A 42 -3.40 -6.26 3.98
N LYS A 43 -2.51 -7.14 4.40
CA LYS A 43 -2.66 -7.93 5.62
C LYS A 43 -1.95 -7.21 6.74
N PHE A 44 -2.70 -6.71 7.71
CA PHE A 44 -2.18 -6.07 8.92
C PHE A 44 -1.83 -7.12 9.97
N LYS A 45 -0.75 -6.87 10.71
CA LYS A 45 -0.40 -7.61 11.93
C LYS A 45 -1.48 -7.43 13.00
N GLU A 46 -1.58 -8.40 13.90
CA GLU A 46 -2.50 -8.32 15.03
C GLU A 46 -2.09 -7.17 15.97
N GLY A 47 -3.07 -6.40 16.47
CA GLY A 47 -2.82 -5.22 17.30
C GLY A 47 -2.29 -3.98 16.58
N ALA A 48 -2.08 -4.02 15.26
CA ALA A 48 -1.58 -2.88 14.50
C ALA A 48 -2.62 -1.75 14.39
N SER A 49 -2.18 -0.49 14.54
CA SER A 49 -3.00 0.70 14.30
C SER A 49 -3.19 0.93 12.80
N VAL A 50 -4.31 0.47 12.25
CA VAL A 50 -4.62 0.57 10.81
C VAL A 50 -4.51 2.00 10.30
N GLU A 51 -5.02 3.00 11.03
CA GLU A 51 -4.97 4.40 10.63
C GLU A 51 -3.53 4.93 10.52
N SER A 52 -2.67 4.60 11.49
CA SER A 52 -1.27 5.00 11.50
C SER A 52 -0.50 4.37 10.35
N VAL A 53 -0.74 3.08 10.12
CA VAL A 53 -0.13 2.32 9.02
C VAL A 53 -0.55 2.89 7.66
N ILE A 54 -1.84 3.19 7.48
CA ILE A 54 -2.37 3.75 6.23
C ILE A 54 -1.82 5.17 5.98
N ARG A 55 -1.66 5.98 7.02
CA ARG A 55 -1.03 7.31 6.90
C ARG A 55 0.42 7.19 6.42
N GLU A 56 1.20 6.27 6.99
CA GLU A 56 2.58 6.04 6.55
C GLU A 56 2.65 5.43 5.14
N LEU A 57 1.74 4.51 4.81
CA LEU A 57 1.61 3.95 3.47
C LEU A 57 1.37 5.03 2.42
N LYS A 58 0.40 5.93 2.63
CA LYS A 58 0.11 7.04 1.71
C LYS A 58 1.36 7.89 1.45
N LYS A 59 2.21 8.12 2.47
CA LYS A 59 3.49 8.85 2.30
C LYS A 59 4.51 8.05 1.49
N ARG A 60 4.65 6.73 1.74
CA ARG A 60 5.58 5.86 1.00
C ARG A 60 5.19 5.75 -0.47
N VAL A 61 3.91 5.59 -0.76
CA VAL A 61 3.37 5.56 -2.11
C VAL A 61 3.75 6.82 -2.88
N LYS A 62 3.49 8.00 -2.30
CA LYS A 62 3.83 9.30 -2.91
C LYS A 62 5.33 9.53 -3.13
N ARG A 63 6.21 8.84 -2.38
CA ARG A 63 7.66 8.88 -2.60
C ARG A 63 8.10 8.03 -3.79
N VAL A 64 7.42 6.91 -4.04
CA VAL A 64 7.69 6.05 -5.20
C VAL A 64 7.14 6.69 -6.46
N GLU A 65 5.88 7.15 -6.40
CA GLU A 65 5.19 7.78 -7.51
C GLU A 65 4.34 8.93 -6.99
N ARG A 66 4.66 10.17 -7.42
CA ARG A 66 4.01 11.39 -6.89
C ARG A 66 2.53 11.48 -7.25
N SER A 67 2.14 10.92 -8.39
CA SER A 67 0.76 10.84 -8.86
C SER A 67 -0.05 9.77 -8.15
N ALA A 68 0.59 8.80 -7.48
CA ALA A 68 -0.11 7.67 -6.91
C ALA A 68 -0.87 8.04 -5.62
N GLU A 69 -2.10 7.52 -5.50
CA GLU A 69 -2.99 7.79 -4.37
C GLU A 69 -3.66 6.51 -3.87
N VAL A 70 -3.76 6.34 -2.55
CA VAL A 70 -4.46 5.22 -1.92
C VAL A 70 -5.74 5.72 -1.28
N TYR A 71 -6.87 5.12 -1.64
CA TYR A 71 -8.21 5.43 -1.14
C TYR A 71 -8.57 4.45 -0.02
N ALA A 72 -8.27 4.88 1.21
CA ALA A 72 -8.40 4.15 2.47
C ALA A 72 -8.90 5.07 3.57
#